data_AF-K2G7M4-F1
#
_entry.id   AF-K2G7M4-F1
#
_cell.length_a   1.000
_cell.length_b   1.000
_cell.length_c   1.000
_cell.angle_alpha   90.00
_cell.angle_beta   90.00
_cell.angle_gamma   90.00
#
_symmetry.space_group_name_H-M   'P 1'
#
loop_
_entity.id
_entity.type
_entity.pdbx_description
1 polymer ?
#
loop_
_entity_poly.entity_id
_entity_poly.type
_entity_poly.pdbx_seq_one_letter_code
_entity_poly.pdbx_strand_id
1 'polypeptide(L)'
;MTDKNLYLEKSIQLAKTAYQNWDFPVGWVLLIDDKNEVCWQNKVVSKNNPILHAEIDIIIKSWIYKNSQNKKIFVSMEPCERCAKALVEYWIDEVYYILEDPSWWWKKILESNWIKVFQIKHGYEWYLDLFIDFIDKTKRFTELLPHYLSIKKNRVNTFKESIDDNIKNRFQIWGSDETIYSKVKEIVFNNTELYLKNALLRNSQDKHNAIIKWYDVDQNRIADYCFNEFINKKDDALNEDLIKWLHKNLYPEGFFQKFKDEEWIERVWMMPWEYREIVLISNDNQNNDIYLKPDRIKDWMRQLLENYNNNSIIKEAIIYLLVDFFIIHPFWDGNGRVAYILADLLFLKNKLEPLYLWKIKENDKKGFYKILDEIYATRRLHSFYDFIEKYKLNDN
;
A
#
# COMPACT_ATOMS: atom_id res chain seq x y z
N MET A 1 -16.57 13.44 -9.45
CA MET A 1 -17.21 12.82 -8.27
C MET A 1 -18.71 12.89 -8.48
N THR A 2 -19.42 11.77 -8.37
CA THR A 2 -20.88 11.71 -8.44
C THR A 2 -21.49 12.41 -7.23
N ASP A 3 -22.60 13.15 -7.42
CA ASP A 3 -23.33 13.94 -6.40
C ASP A 3 -23.58 13.16 -5.09
N LYS A 4 -23.76 11.83 -5.18
CA LYS A 4 -24.01 10.92 -4.04
C LYS A 4 -22.85 10.82 -3.04
N ASN A 5 -21.59 10.83 -3.51
CA ASN A 5 -20.43 10.66 -2.61
C ASN A 5 -20.25 11.88 -1.70
N LEU A 6 -20.60 13.07 -2.21
CA LEU A 6 -20.57 14.32 -1.43
C LEU A 6 -21.49 14.24 -0.21
N TYR A 7 -22.73 13.77 -0.39
CA TYR A 7 -23.69 13.67 0.73
C TYR A 7 -23.34 12.56 1.72
N LEU A 8 -22.73 11.47 1.26
CA LEU A 8 -22.21 10.42 2.15
C LEU A 8 -21.00 10.91 2.95
N GLU A 9 -20.09 11.69 2.37
CA GLU A 9 -19.01 12.33 3.13
C GLU A 9 -19.57 13.27 4.21
N LYS A 10 -20.61 14.04 3.90
CA LYS A 10 -21.32 14.88 4.89
C LYS A 10 -21.94 14.05 6.01
N SER A 11 -22.64 12.96 5.69
CA SER A 11 -23.26 12.07 6.71
C SER A 11 -22.21 11.52 7.68
N ILE A 12 -21.02 11.24 7.18
CA ILE A 12 -19.88 10.76 7.96
C ILE A 12 -19.23 11.87 8.81
N GLN A 13 -19.16 13.11 8.32
CA GLN A 13 -18.74 14.26 9.15
C GLN A 13 -19.69 14.50 10.33
N LEU A 14 -21.00 14.32 10.10
CA LEU A 14 -22.02 14.38 11.16
C LEU A 14 -21.84 13.24 12.17
N ALA A 15 -21.56 12.02 11.70
CA ALA A 15 -21.23 10.90 12.58
C ALA A 15 -19.98 11.17 13.43
N LYS A 16 -18.95 11.81 12.86
CA LYS A 16 -17.76 12.26 13.62
C LYS A 16 -18.13 13.21 14.74
N THR A 17 -19.02 14.14 14.45
CA THR A 17 -19.48 15.15 15.41
C THR A 17 -20.29 14.48 16.52
N ALA A 18 -21.16 13.51 16.20
CA ALA A 18 -21.86 12.72 17.20
C ALA A 18 -20.89 11.94 18.11
N TYR A 19 -19.91 11.26 17.51
CA TYR A 19 -18.84 10.56 18.23
C TYR A 19 -18.08 11.47 19.21
N GLN A 20 -17.67 12.66 18.76
CA GLN A 20 -16.94 13.64 19.57
C GLN A 20 -17.77 14.14 20.78
N ASN A 21 -19.10 14.11 20.65
CA ASN A 21 -20.03 14.43 21.72
C ASN A 21 -20.40 13.22 22.59
N TRP A 22 -19.66 12.11 22.50
CA TRP A 22 -19.92 10.85 23.20
C TRP A 22 -21.30 10.24 22.87
N ASP A 23 -21.82 10.51 21.68
CA ASP A 23 -23.05 9.93 21.15
C ASP A 23 -22.77 8.83 20.12
N PHE A 24 -23.81 8.11 19.71
CA PHE A 24 -23.67 7.09 18.68
C PHE A 24 -23.20 7.73 17.37
N PRO A 25 -22.13 7.21 16.73
CA PRO A 25 -21.50 7.80 15.55
C PRO A 25 -22.36 7.61 14.30
N VAL A 26 -23.53 8.24 14.23
CA VAL A 26 -24.48 8.08 13.14
C VAL A 26 -24.93 9.46 12.64
N GLY A 27 -24.77 9.70 11.35
CA GLY A 27 -25.12 10.95 10.69
C GLY A 27 -25.93 10.73 9.42
N TRP A 28 -26.80 11.70 9.13
CA TRP A 28 -27.86 11.60 8.13
C TRP A 28 -27.99 12.90 7.33
N VAL A 29 -28.21 12.75 6.03
CA VAL A 29 -28.51 13.84 5.11
C VAL A 29 -29.75 13.48 4.30
N LEU A 30 -30.73 14.38 4.27
CA LEU A 30 -31.93 14.28 3.46
C LEU A 30 -31.86 15.33 2.36
N LEU A 31 -31.90 14.88 1.12
CA LEU A 31 -32.01 15.72 -0.07
C LEU A 31 -33.44 15.64 -0.61
N ILE A 32 -34.07 16.80 -0.83
CA ILE A 32 -35.46 16.89 -1.30
C ILE A 32 -35.49 17.72 -2.58
N ASP A 33 -36.17 17.21 -3.60
CA ASP A 33 -36.30 17.84 -4.92
C ASP A 33 -34.94 18.25 -5.53
N ASP A 34 -33.88 17.49 -5.22
CA ASP A 34 -32.47 17.76 -5.58
C ASP A 34 -31.95 19.16 -5.21
N LYS A 35 -32.57 19.82 -4.22
CA LYS A 35 -32.26 21.21 -3.84
C LYS A 35 -32.16 21.44 -2.35
N ASN A 36 -33.12 20.93 -1.58
CA ASN A 36 -33.19 21.23 -0.15
C ASN A 36 -32.45 20.15 0.63
N GLU A 37 -31.37 20.54 1.28
CA GLU A 37 -30.55 19.67 2.13
C GLU A 37 -30.93 19.89 3.60
N VAL A 38 -31.24 18.80 4.29
CA VAL A 38 -31.41 18.77 5.74
C VAL A 38 -30.38 17.78 6.32
N CYS A 39 -29.64 18.20 7.33
CA CYS A 39 -28.55 17.44 7.92
C CYS A 39 -28.79 17.23 9.41
N TRP A 40 -28.59 16.00 9.90
CA TRP A 40 -28.72 15.70 11.32
C TRP A 40 -27.81 14.56 11.79
N GLN A 41 -27.59 14.49 13.11
CA GLN A 41 -26.75 13.50 13.76
C GLN A 41 -27.46 12.91 14.98
N ASN A 42 -27.08 11.70 15.39
CA ASN A 42 -27.69 11.03 16.53
C ASN A 42 -27.50 11.84 17.84
N LYS A 43 -28.54 11.85 18.68
CA LYS A 43 -28.57 12.59 19.95
C LYS A 43 -29.05 11.75 21.13
N VAL A 44 -29.07 10.43 20.99
CA VAL A 44 -29.67 9.53 22.00
C VAL A 44 -28.96 9.67 23.35
N VAL A 45 -27.64 9.67 23.35
CA VAL A 45 -26.85 9.71 24.59
C VAL A 45 -26.78 11.13 25.14
N SER A 46 -26.44 12.10 24.29
CA SER A 46 -26.24 13.50 24.67
C SER A 46 -27.52 14.17 25.18
N LYS A 47 -28.70 13.69 24.78
CA LYS A 47 -30.00 14.16 25.27
C LYS A 47 -30.69 13.19 26.21
N ASN A 48 -30.06 12.06 26.53
CA ASN A 48 -30.63 10.99 27.35
C ASN A 48 -32.06 10.61 26.89
N ASN A 49 -32.23 10.42 25.58
CA ASN A 49 -33.53 10.16 24.97
C ASN A 49 -33.43 9.09 23.88
N PRO A 50 -33.98 7.86 24.11
CA PRO A 50 -33.84 6.74 23.20
C PRO A 50 -34.57 6.90 21.86
N ILE A 51 -35.42 7.91 21.68
CA ILE A 51 -36.11 8.15 20.40
C ILE A 51 -35.40 9.17 19.49
N LEU A 52 -34.37 9.88 19.98
CA LEU A 52 -33.65 10.91 19.20
C LEU A 52 -32.58 10.33 18.28
N HIS A 53 -33.01 9.34 17.51
CA HIS A 53 -32.29 8.84 16.34
C HIS A 53 -32.28 9.92 15.26
N ALA A 54 -31.22 9.93 14.46
CA ALA A 54 -31.05 10.98 13.45
C ALA A 54 -32.17 10.95 12.39
N GLU A 55 -32.69 9.77 12.08
CA GLU A 55 -33.84 9.50 11.20
C GLU A 55 -35.13 10.15 11.67
N ILE A 56 -35.38 10.12 12.98
CA ILE A 56 -36.62 10.65 13.53
C ILE A 56 -36.56 12.16 13.54
N ASP A 57 -35.43 12.71 14.00
CA ASP A 57 -35.23 14.16 14.02
C ASP A 57 -35.22 14.77 12.62
N ILE A 58 -34.62 14.12 11.63
CA ILE A 58 -34.59 14.63 10.25
C ILE A 58 -35.99 14.67 9.64
N ILE A 59 -36.87 13.70 9.93
CA ILE A 59 -38.29 13.71 9.54
C ILE A 59 -39.02 14.89 10.19
N ILE A 60 -38.86 15.06 11.51
CA ILE A 60 -39.50 16.15 12.26
C ILE A 60 -39.05 17.52 11.71
N LYS A 61 -37.75 17.70 11.48
CA LYS A 61 -37.18 18.96 10.97
C LYS A 61 -37.56 19.25 9.53
N SER A 62 -37.73 18.21 8.72
CA SER A 62 -38.10 18.36 7.32
C SER A 62 -39.60 18.34 7.08
N TRP A 63 -40.45 18.20 8.11
CA TRP A 63 -41.91 18.03 7.97
C TRP A 63 -42.63 19.05 7.09
N ILE A 64 -42.09 20.28 6.99
CA ILE A 64 -42.59 21.31 6.07
C ILE A 64 -42.57 20.86 4.60
N TYR A 65 -41.72 19.89 4.25
CA TYR A 65 -41.53 19.30 2.93
C TYR A 65 -42.26 17.95 2.76
N LYS A 66 -43.19 17.59 3.65
CA LYS A 66 -43.89 16.28 3.60
C LYS A 66 -44.50 15.94 2.23
N ASN A 67 -44.99 16.95 1.51
CA ASN A 67 -45.63 16.80 0.19
C ASN A 67 -44.65 16.91 -1.00
N SER A 68 -43.37 17.20 -0.76
CA SER A 68 -42.34 17.19 -1.80
C SER A 68 -42.06 15.77 -2.29
N GLN A 69 -41.51 15.67 -3.49
CA GLN A 69 -41.13 14.42 -4.14
C GLN A 69 -39.61 14.23 -4.06
N ASN A 70 -39.13 13.10 -4.56
CA ASN A 70 -37.70 12.85 -4.76
C ASN A 70 -36.87 13.09 -3.47
N LYS A 71 -37.26 12.39 -2.41
CA LYS A 71 -36.61 12.42 -1.10
C LYS A 71 -35.55 11.33 -1.04
N LYS A 72 -34.29 11.72 -1.00
CA LYS A 72 -33.13 10.82 -0.93
C LYS A 72 -32.43 10.96 0.41
N ILE A 73 -32.15 9.84 1.05
CA ILE A 73 -31.40 9.77 2.29
C ILE A 73 -29.98 9.28 2.01
N PHE A 74 -29.00 9.92 2.65
CA PHE A 74 -27.62 9.47 2.73
C PHE A 74 -27.22 9.29 4.19
N VAL A 75 -26.80 8.09 4.56
CA VAL A 75 -26.57 7.72 5.95
C VAL A 75 -25.26 6.94 6.15
N SER A 76 -24.58 7.21 7.27
CA SER A 76 -23.38 6.48 7.67
C SER A 76 -23.64 5.03 8.14
N MET A 77 -24.66 4.77 8.96
CA MET A 77 -25.10 3.42 9.38
C MET A 77 -26.49 3.09 8.84
N GLU A 78 -26.78 1.85 8.47
CA GLU A 78 -28.15 1.46 8.14
C GLU A 78 -29.21 1.88 9.19
N PRO A 79 -30.45 2.21 8.77
CA PRO A 79 -31.53 2.51 9.70
C PRO A 79 -31.96 1.27 10.48
N CYS A 80 -32.32 1.46 11.74
CA CYS A 80 -33.00 0.39 12.50
C CYS A 80 -34.44 0.18 11.99
N GLU A 81 -35.06 -0.95 12.34
CA GLU A 81 -36.41 -1.31 11.90
C GLU A 81 -37.48 -0.24 12.18
N ARG A 82 -37.38 0.43 13.34
CA ARG A 82 -38.33 1.49 13.73
C ARG A 82 -38.16 2.73 12.85
N CYS A 83 -36.91 3.11 12.60
CA CYS A 83 -36.62 4.25 11.74
C CYS A 83 -36.99 3.95 10.29
N ALA A 84 -36.76 2.73 9.82
CA ALA A 84 -37.19 2.29 8.49
C ALA A 84 -38.71 2.46 8.29
N LYS A 85 -39.54 2.08 9.28
CA LYS A 85 -40.99 2.33 9.25
C LYS A 85 -41.33 3.82 9.18
N ALA A 86 -40.63 4.66 9.95
CA ALA A 86 -40.84 6.10 9.90
C ALA A 86 -40.47 6.70 8.53
N LEU A 87 -39.42 6.21 7.88
CA LEU A 87 -39.05 6.64 6.52
C LEU A 87 -40.12 6.25 5.49
N VAL A 88 -40.76 5.08 5.65
CA VAL A 88 -41.92 4.68 4.84
C VAL A 88 -43.09 5.64 5.04
N GLU A 89 -43.45 5.95 6.29
CA GLU A 89 -44.52 6.91 6.60
C GLU A 89 -44.24 8.33 6.08
N TYR A 90 -42.95 8.67 5.91
CA TYR A 90 -42.51 9.94 5.37
C TYR A 90 -42.34 9.98 3.84
N TRP A 91 -42.61 8.86 3.16
CA TRP A 91 -42.51 8.72 1.70
C TRP A 91 -41.11 9.07 1.17
N ILE A 92 -40.08 8.43 1.74
CA ILE A 92 -38.71 8.45 1.19
C ILE A 92 -38.63 7.60 -0.07
N ASP A 93 -37.93 8.07 -1.09
CA ASP A 93 -37.80 7.38 -2.39
C ASP A 93 -36.54 6.49 -2.46
N GLU A 94 -35.41 7.00 -1.94
CA GLU A 94 -34.13 6.32 -2.02
C GLU A 94 -33.33 6.43 -0.71
N VAL A 95 -32.67 5.35 -0.31
CA VAL A 95 -31.76 5.30 0.85
C VAL A 95 -30.40 4.80 0.41
N TYR A 96 -29.37 5.61 0.66
CA TYR A 96 -27.96 5.30 0.43
C TYR A 96 -27.25 5.15 1.78
N TYR A 97 -26.61 4.01 2.02
CA TYR A 97 -25.96 3.71 3.29
C TYR A 97 -24.56 3.10 3.14
N ILE A 98 -23.73 3.21 4.19
CA ILE A 98 -22.31 2.83 4.16
C ILE A 98 -22.05 1.53 4.91
N LEU A 99 -22.42 1.49 6.18
CA LEU A 99 -22.14 0.36 7.06
C LEU A 99 -23.43 -0.42 7.34
N GLU A 100 -23.34 -1.73 7.14
CA GLU A 100 -24.41 -2.69 7.45
C GLU A 100 -24.23 -3.24 8.87
N ASP A 101 -25.35 -3.56 9.50
CA ASP A 101 -25.45 -4.37 10.72
C ASP A 101 -25.89 -5.78 10.29
N PRO A 102 -25.59 -6.84 11.05
CA PRO A 102 -26.09 -8.18 10.75
C PRO A 102 -27.63 -8.31 10.65
N SER A 103 -28.41 -7.31 11.08
CA SER A 103 -29.87 -7.30 10.87
C SER A 103 -30.26 -6.88 9.44
N TRP A 104 -30.93 -7.76 8.71
CA TRP A 104 -31.41 -7.48 7.34
C TRP A 104 -32.85 -6.96 7.26
N TRP A 105 -33.56 -6.89 8.40
CA TRP A 105 -35.02 -6.68 8.40
C TRP A 105 -35.45 -5.27 7.99
N TRP A 106 -34.65 -4.25 8.34
CA TRP A 106 -34.92 -2.86 7.95
C TRP A 106 -34.98 -2.71 6.42
N LYS A 107 -34.06 -3.36 5.71
CA LYS A 107 -33.94 -3.27 4.25
C LYS A 107 -35.18 -3.85 3.59
N LYS A 108 -35.64 -4.99 4.10
CA LYS A 108 -36.89 -5.62 3.66
C LYS A 108 -38.11 -4.72 3.89
N ILE A 109 -38.18 -3.99 5.01
CA ILE A 109 -39.26 -3.03 5.30
C ILE A 109 -39.29 -1.94 4.21
N LEU A 110 -38.13 -1.36 3.86
CA LEU A 110 -38.04 -0.31 2.86
C LEU A 110 -38.38 -0.83 1.45
N GLU A 111 -37.75 -1.93 1.03
CA GLU A 111 -37.92 -2.48 -0.33
C GLU A 111 -39.34 -3.00 -0.58
N SER A 112 -39.99 -3.58 0.45
CA SER A 112 -41.40 -4.02 0.36
C SER A 112 -42.38 -2.84 0.22
N ASN A 113 -41.92 -1.62 0.49
CA ASN A 113 -42.66 -0.38 0.30
C ASN A 113 -42.10 0.45 -0.86
N TRP A 114 -41.47 -0.21 -1.85
CA TRP A 114 -40.99 0.39 -3.11
C TRP A 114 -39.90 1.46 -2.96
N ILE A 115 -39.25 1.54 -1.78
CA ILE A 115 -38.11 2.42 -1.53
C ILE A 115 -36.84 1.75 -2.06
N LYS A 116 -36.06 2.46 -2.87
CA LYS A 116 -34.80 1.92 -3.42
C LYS A 116 -33.68 2.02 -2.39
N VAL A 117 -33.00 0.91 -2.12
CA VAL A 117 -31.90 0.87 -1.14
C VAL A 117 -30.59 0.55 -1.82
N PHE A 118 -29.59 1.40 -1.62
CA PHE A 118 -28.26 1.28 -2.22
C PHE A 118 -27.19 1.25 -1.14
N GLN A 119 -26.44 0.16 -1.07
CA GLN A 119 -25.24 0.11 -0.25
C GLN A 119 -24.06 0.65 -1.04
N ILE A 120 -23.41 1.68 -0.54
CA ILE A 120 -22.20 2.22 -1.15
C ILE A 120 -20.99 1.60 -0.45
N LYS A 121 -20.51 0.52 -1.06
CA LYS A 121 -19.30 -0.20 -0.64
C LYS A 121 -18.07 0.55 -1.16
N HIS A 122 -16.99 0.53 -0.36
CA HIS A 122 -15.66 1.06 -0.68
C HIS A 122 -15.59 2.60 -0.79
N GLY A 123 -14.88 3.22 0.16
CA GLY A 123 -14.69 4.68 0.21
C GLY A 123 -14.55 5.25 1.63
N TYR A 124 -15.01 4.51 2.65
CA TYR A 124 -15.14 5.03 4.01
C TYR A 124 -14.57 4.09 5.07
N GLU A 125 -13.34 3.63 4.85
CA GLU A 125 -12.58 2.78 5.80
C GLU A 125 -12.55 3.40 7.19
N TRP A 126 -12.36 4.71 7.23
CA TRP A 126 -12.29 5.46 8.46
C TRP A 126 -13.58 5.37 9.29
N TYR A 127 -14.75 5.28 8.66
CA TYR A 127 -16.02 5.22 9.38
C TYR A 127 -16.22 3.86 10.07
N LEU A 128 -15.79 2.77 9.43
CA LEU A 128 -15.76 1.45 10.07
C LEU A 128 -14.82 1.46 11.28
N ASP A 129 -13.64 2.07 11.14
CA ASP A 129 -12.69 2.21 12.24
C ASP A 129 -13.22 3.08 13.38
N LEU A 130 -13.90 4.19 13.06
CA LEU A 130 -14.58 5.03 14.04
C LEU A 130 -15.63 4.23 14.82
N PHE A 131 -16.41 3.41 14.12
CA PHE A 131 -17.47 2.61 14.75
C PHE A 131 -16.88 1.52 15.66
N ILE A 132 -15.83 0.83 15.21
CA ILE A 132 -15.09 -0.16 16.02
C ILE A 132 -14.50 0.51 17.26
N ASP A 133 -13.84 1.66 17.11
CA ASP A 133 -13.27 2.41 18.24
C ASP A 133 -14.34 2.91 19.23
N PHE A 134 -15.52 3.29 18.73
CA PHE A 134 -16.67 3.62 19.58
C PHE A 134 -17.14 2.41 20.43
N ILE A 135 -17.29 1.23 19.81
CA ILE A 135 -17.63 -0.01 20.52
C ILE A 135 -16.56 -0.31 21.60
N ASP A 136 -15.29 -0.22 21.22
CA ASP A 136 -14.18 -0.53 22.12
C ASP A 136 -14.10 0.42 23.32
N LYS A 137 -14.33 1.73 23.12
CA LYS A 137 -14.29 2.74 24.19
C LYS A 137 -15.51 2.71 25.10
N THR A 138 -16.70 2.56 24.52
CA THR A 138 -17.96 2.65 25.28
C THR A 138 -18.41 1.32 25.86
N LYS A 139 -17.86 0.20 25.36
CA LYS A 139 -18.31 -1.17 25.65
C LYS A 139 -19.79 -1.42 25.32
N ARG A 140 -20.36 -0.60 24.44
CA ARG A 140 -21.71 -0.79 23.89
C ARG A 140 -21.62 -1.60 22.61
N PHE A 141 -22.60 -2.48 22.38
CA PHE A 141 -22.67 -3.34 21.18
C PHE A 141 -21.47 -4.28 21.00
N THR A 142 -20.84 -4.70 22.10
CA THR A 142 -19.68 -5.61 22.07
C THR A 142 -19.96 -6.93 21.35
N GLU A 143 -21.21 -7.37 21.34
CA GLU A 143 -21.70 -8.54 20.61
C GLU A 143 -21.58 -8.41 19.09
N LEU A 144 -21.59 -7.18 18.55
CA LEU A 144 -21.45 -6.90 17.12
C LEU A 144 -19.99 -6.71 16.69
N LEU A 145 -19.05 -6.53 17.62
CA LEU A 145 -17.64 -6.29 17.33
C LEU A 145 -17.03 -7.36 16.40
N PRO A 146 -17.27 -8.68 16.58
CA PRO A 146 -16.73 -9.70 15.67
C PRO A 146 -17.22 -9.54 14.23
N HIS A 147 -18.47 -9.10 14.03
CA HIS A 147 -19.02 -8.85 12.71
C HIS A 147 -18.29 -7.71 12.01
N TYR A 148 -18.11 -6.56 12.67
CA TYR A 148 -17.40 -5.42 12.10
C TYR A 148 -15.91 -5.70 11.84
N LEU A 149 -15.25 -6.46 12.72
CA LEU A 149 -13.89 -6.94 12.49
C LEU A 149 -13.81 -7.88 11.28
N SER A 150 -14.82 -8.71 11.05
CA SER A 150 -14.89 -9.58 9.87
C SER A 150 -15.05 -8.77 8.56
N ILE A 151 -15.88 -7.71 8.57
CA ILE A 151 -16.00 -6.78 7.44
C ILE A 151 -14.63 -6.14 7.15
N LYS A 152 -13.94 -5.68 8.21
CA LYS A 152 -12.59 -5.09 8.08
C LYS A 152 -11.60 -6.08 7.46
N LYS A 153 -11.56 -7.33 7.93
CA LYS A 153 -10.67 -8.38 7.42
C LYS A 153 -10.95 -8.73 5.96
N ASN A 154 -12.22 -8.93 5.60
CA ASN A 154 -12.62 -9.30 4.24
C ASN A 154 -12.33 -8.16 3.24
N ARG A 155 -12.58 -6.90 3.62
CA ARG A 155 -12.26 -5.74 2.77
C ARG A 155 -10.76 -5.60 2.49
N VAL A 156 -9.92 -5.76 3.51
CA VAL A 156 -8.45 -5.71 3.34
C VAL A 156 -7.98 -6.77 2.35
N ASN A 157 -8.57 -7.96 2.35
CA ASN A 157 -8.23 -9.01 1.40
C ASN A 157 -8.68 -8.67 -0.04
N THR A 158 -9.95 -8.33 -0.25
CA THR A 158 -10.48 -8.02 -1.60
C THR A 158 -9.83 -6.78 -2.23
N PHE A 159 -9.53 -5.75 -1.42
CA PHE A 159 -8.84 -4.56 -1.91
C PHE A 159 -7.39 -4.85 -2.28
N LYS A 160 -6.69 -5.64 -1.46
CA LYS A 160 -5.33 -6.10 -1.77
C LYS A 160 -5.29 -6.96 -3.04
N GLU A 161 -6.25 -7.86 -3.22
CA GLU A 161 -6.41 -8.66 -4.45
C GLU A 161 -6.65 -7.78 -5.68
N SER A 162 -7.55 -6.79 -5.59
CA SER A 162 -7.79 -5.85 -6.71
C SER A 162 -6.56 -5.01 -7.06
N ILE A 163 -5.77 -4.59 -6.07
CA ILE A 163 -4.48 -3.92 -6.31
C ILE A 163 -3.51 -4.88 -7.00
N ASP A 164 -3.42 -6.13 -6.54
CA ASP A 164 -2.53 -7.13 -7.13
C ASP A 164 -2.88 -7.43 -8.58
N ASP A 165 -4.16 -7.57 -8.92
CA ASP A 165 -4.62 -7.77 -10.30
C ASP A 165 -4.32 -6.56 -11.20
N ASN A 166 -4.54 -5.35 -10.69
CA ASN A 166 -4.21 -4.11 -11.42
C ASN A 166 -2.70 -4.01 -11.68
N ILE A 167 -1.86 -4.33 -10.70
CA ILE A 167 -0.40 -4.32 -10.85
C ILE A 167 0.05 -5.41 -11.86
N LYS A 168 -0.50 -6.63 -11.78
CA LYS A 168 -0.22 -7.72 -12.72
C LYS A 168 -0.60 -7.39 -14.16
N ASN A 169 -1.79 -6.82 -14.37
CA ASN A 169 -2.24 -6.42 -15.71
C ASN A 169 -1.32 -5.35 -16.32
N ARG A 170 -0.80 -4.43 -15.50
CA ARG A 170 0.18 -3.43 -15.96
C ARG A 170 1.50 -4.06 -16.33
N PHE A 171 1.95 -5.06 -15.58
CA PHE A 171 3.16 -5.81 -15.89
C PHE A 171 3.06 -6.52 -17.25
N GLN A 172 1.92 -7.17 -17.55
CA GLN A 172 1.71 -7.82 -18.85
C GLN A 172 1.84 -6.85 -20.03
N ILE A 173 1.44 -5.59 -19.86
CA ILE A 173 1.59 -4.54 -20.89
C ILE A 173 3.07 -4.18 -21.10
N TRP A 174 3.89 -4.23 -20.05
CA TRP A 174 5.31 -3.87 -20.14
C TRP A 174 6.20 -4.99 -20.65
N GLY A 175 5.84 -6.25 -20.38
CA GLY A 175 6.57 -7.45 -20.80
C GLY A 175 6.12 -8.02 -22.15
N SER A 176 5.36 -7.29 -22.96
CA SER A 176 4.74 -7.83 -24.19
C SER A 176 5.72 -8.04 -25.35
N ASP A 177 6.93 -7.48 -25.29
CA ASP A 177 7.99 -7.70 -26.28
C ASP A 177 9.27 -8.27 -25.65
N GLU A 178 10.02 -9.08 -26.40
CA GLU A 178 11.26 -9.72 -25.94
C GLU A 178 12.50 -8.81 -26.10
N THR A 179 12.32 -7.49 -26.17
CA THR A 179 13.48 -6.59 -26.33
C THR A 179 14.31 -6.53 -25.06
N ILE A 180 15.62 -6.22 -25.19
CA ILE A 180 16.50 -6.02 -24.04
C ILE A 180 15.95 -4.89 -23.14
N TYR A 181 15.39 -3.83 -23.73
CA TYR A 181 14.80 -2.73 -22.97
C TYR A 181 13.56 -3.18 -22.17
N SER A 182 12.72 -4.05 -22.74
CA SER A 182 11.59 -4.67 -22.01
C SER A 182 12.08 -5.51 -20.81
N LYS A 183 13.13 -6.33 -20.99
CA LYS A 183 13.76 -7.05 -19.88
C LYS A 183 14.31 -6.11 -18.79
N VAL A 184 14.91 -4.98 -19.17
CA VAL A 184 15.36 -3.95 -18.20
C VAL A 184 14.19 -3.39 -17.42
N LYS A 185 13.08 -3.01 -18.07
CA LYS A 185 11.87 -2.54 -17.39
C LYS A 185 11.30 -3.59 -16.44
N GLU A 186 11.25 -4.85 -16.86
CA GLU A 186 10.82 -5.96 -16.01
C GLU A 186 11.69 -6.07 -14.75
N ILE A 187 13.02 -6.01 -14.88
CA ILE A 187 13.94 -6.07 -13.73
C ILE A 187 13.65 -4.93 -12.74
N VAL A 188 13.53 -3.69 -13.22
CA VAL A 188 13.28 -2.53 -12.35
C VAL A 188 11.93 -2.67 -11.66
N PHE A 189 10.88 -3.05 -12.40
CA PHE A 189 9.54 -3.22 -11.88
C PHE A 189 9.46 -4.32 -10.81
N ASN A 190 10.00 -5.51 -11.08
CA ASN A 190 9.98 -6.63 -10.15
C ASN A 190 10.61 -6.26 -8.79
N ASN A 191 11.58 -5.35 -8.79
CA ASN A 191 12.29 -4.90 -7.59
C ASN A 191 11.65 -3.67 -6.91
N THR A 192 10.59 -3.09 -7.48
CA THR A 192 9.96 -1.86 -6.97
C THR A 192 8.43 -1.96 -6.85
N GLU A 193 7.79 -3.02 -7.37
CA GLU A 193 6.35 -3.22 -7.32
C GLU A 193 5.76 -3.18 -5.90
N LEU A 194 6.52 -3.69 -4.92
CA LEU A 194 6.09 -3.69 -3.52
C LEU A 194 5.90 -2.26 -2.98
N TYR A 195 6.66 -1.29 -3.49
CA TYR A 195 6.52 0.12 -3.11
C TYR A 195 5.26 0.72 -3.70
N LEU A 196 4.93 0.41 -4.96
CA LEU A 196 3.66 0.81 -5.55
C LEU A 196 2.50 0.20 -4.74
N LYS A 197 2.55 -1.11 -4.48
CA LYS A 197 1.53 -1.80 -3.68
C LYS A 197 1.34 -1.16 -2.31
N ASN A 198 2.42 -0.91 -1.59
CA ASN A 198 2.37 -0.27 -0.28
C ASN A 198 1.85 1.18 -0.36
N ALA A 199 2.21 1.93 -1.40
CA ALA A 199 1.71 3.29 -1.61
C ALA A 199 0.20 3.29 -1.88
N LEU A 200 -0.30 2.38 -2.72
CA LEU A 200 -1.72 2.24 -3.02
C LEU A 200 -2.53 1.81 -1.78
N LEU A 201 -1.99 0.87 -0.98
CA LEU A 201 -2.63 0.43 0.27
C LEU A 201 -2.71 1.51 1.35
N ARG A 202 -1.82 2.51 1.31
CA ARG A 202 -1.76 3.61 2.31
C ARG A 202 -2.52 4.86 1.87
N ASN A 203 -3.05 4.90 0.66
CA ASN A 203 -3.68 6.08 0.09
C ASN A 203 -5.11 5.78 -0.39
N SER A 204 -5.96 6.80 -0.33
CA SER A 204 -7.34 6.73 -0.80
C SER A 204 -7.41 6.49 -2.31
N GLN A 205 -8.47 5.81 -2.76
CA GLN A 205 -8.62 5.33 -4.15
C GLN A 205 -8.62 6.46 -5.19
N ASP A 206 -9.10 7.65 -4.83
CA ASP A 206 -9.06 8.85 -5.68
C ASP A 206 -7.63 9.28 -6.04
N LYS A 207 -6.63 8.95 -5.20
CA LYS A 207 -5.22 9.26 -5.44
C LYS A 207 -4.48 8.20 -6.24
N HIS A 208 -5.05 7.01 -6.41
CA HIS A 208 -4.36 5.87 -7.02
C HIS A 208 -3.83 6.16 -8.43
N ASN A 209 -4.65 6.79 -9.28
CA ASN A 209 -4.23 7.14 -10.64
C ASN A 209 -3.02 8.09 -10.67
N ALA A 210 -2.96 9.04 -9.74
CA ALA A 210 -1.84 9.96 -9.64
C ALA A 210 -0.57 9.24 -9.15
N ILE A 211 -0.70 8.40 -8.11
CA ILE A 211 0.41 7.59 -7.57
C ILE A 211 0.98 6.67 -8.64
N ILE A 212 0.12 5.96 -9.38
CA ILE A 212 0.52 5.08 -10.47
C ILE A 212 1.26 5.87 -11.55
N LYS A 213 0.74 7.02 -11.97
CA LYS A 213 1.40 7.86 -12.98
C LYS A 213 2.79 8.31 -12.54
N TRP A 214 2.95 8.69 -11.28
CA TRP A 214 4.24 9.12 -10.73
C TRP A 214 5.22 7.94 -10.68
N TYR A 215 4.74 6.79 -10.22
CA TYR A 215 5.51 5.55 -10.22
C TYR A 215 5.98 5.18 -11.64
N ASP A 216 5.12 5.23 -12.65
CA ASP A 216 5.49 4.93 -14.04
C ASP A 216 6.60 5.87 -14.55
N VAL A 217 6.53 7.16 -14.22
CA VAL A 217 7.56 8.14 -14.60
C VAL A 217 8.89 7.77 -13.96
N ASP A 218 8.91 7.43 -12.67
CA ASP A 218 10.13 7.00 -11.98
C ASP A 218 10.68 5.69 -12.55
N GLN A 219 9.82 4.71 -12.81
CA GLN A 219 10.22 3.42 -13.40
C GLN A 219 10.87 3.60 -14.76
N ASN A 220 10.23 4.36 -15.65
CA ASN A 220 10.78 4.61 -16.99
C ASN A 220 12.11 5.37 -16.90
N ARG A 221 12.21 6.37 -16.03
CA ARG A 221 13.46 7.12 -15.81
C ARG A 221 14.60 6.22 -15.33
N ILE A 222 14.34 5.28 -14.42
CA ILE A 222 15.32 4.30 -13.96
C ILE A 222 15.70 3.35 -15.09
N ALA A 223 14.70 2.78 -15.79
CA ALA A 223 14.92 1.83 -16.88
C ALA A 223 15.68 2.46 -18.06
N ASP A 224 15.36 3.69 -18.44
CA ASP A 224 16.04 4.45 -19.50
C ASP A 224 17.51 4.64 -19.18
N TYR A 225 17.84 5.02 -17.95
CA TYR A 225 19.23 5.15 -17.54
C TYR A 225 19.94 3.80 -17.51
N CYS A 226 19.33 2.77 -16.90
CA CYS A 226 19.91 1.43 -16.89
C CYS A 226 20.16 0.91 -18.31
N PHE A 227 19.27 1.19 -19.25
CA PHE A 227 19.44 0.76 -20.64
C PHE A 227 20.51 1.59 -21.37
N ASN A 228 20.42 2.91 -21.35
CA ASN A 228 21.28 3.79 -22.13
C ASN A 228 22.70 3.88 -21.55
N GLU A 229 22.80 4.07 -20.23
CA GLU A 229 24.08 4.33 -19.56
C GLU A 229 24.78 3.05 -19.08
N PHE A 230 24.10 1.91 -19.07
CA PHE A 230 24.71 0.66 -18.62
C PHE A 230 24.67 -0.47 -19.64
N ILE A 231 23.50 -0.80 -20.19
CA ILE A 231 23.38 -1.90 -21.16
C ILE A 231 24.00 -1.54 -22.51
N ASN A 232 23.72 -0.35 -23.05
CA ASN A 232 24.18 0.06 -24.39
C ASN A 232 25.61 0.60 -24.42
N LYS A 233 26.20 0.96 -23.29
CA LYS A 233 27.60 1.39 -23.22
C LYS A 233 28.55 0.18 -23.33
N LYS A 234 29.38 0.20 -24.38
CA LYS A 234 30.48 -0.74 -24.59
C LYS A 234 31.61 -0.50 -23.58
N ASP A 235 32.14 -1.59 -23.04
CA ASP A 235 33.45 -1.68 -22.39
C ASP A 235 33.74 -0.78 -21.17
N ASP A 236 32.70 -0.30 -20.48
CA ASP A 236 32.89 0.32 -19.17
C ASP A 236 32.97 -0.74 -18.06
N ALA A 237 34.10 -0.73 -17.35
CA ALA A 237 34.26 -1.42 -16.08
C ALA A 237 33.15 -1.00 -15.11
N LEU A 238 32.64 -1.94 -14.31
CA LEU A 238 31.65 -1.62 -13.29
C LEU A 238 32.29 -0.65 -12.28
N ASN A 239 31.62 0.48 -12.04
CA ASN A 239 32.11 1.54 -11.19
C ASN A 239 31.07 1.95 -10.14
N GLU A 240 31.54 2.73 -9.17
CA GLU A 240 30.75 3.18 -8.03
C GLU A 240 29.62 4.14 -8.42
N ASP A 241 29.83 4.96 -9.46
CA ASP A 241 28.86 5.99 -9.88
C ASP A 241 27.56 5.36 -10.36
N LEU A 242 27.62 4.24 -11.08
CA LEU A 242 26.43 3.50 -11.48
C LEU A 242 25.63 3.01 -10.26
N ILE A 243 26.31 2.44 -9.27
CA ILE A 243 25.66 1.89 -8.06
C ILE A 243 25.01 3.01 -7.27
N LYS A 244 25.72 4.12 -7.08
CA LYS A 244 25.21 5.32 -6.40
C LYS A 244 24.06 5.97 -7.15
N TRP A 245 24.15 6.04 -8.48
CA TRP A 245 23.08 6.55 -9.32
C TRP A 245 21.84 5.66 -9.19
N LEU A 246 21.98 4.33 -9.32
CA LEU A 246 20.86 3.41 -9.19
C LEU A 246 20.21 3.58 -7.81
N HIS A 247 21.00 3.59 -6.75
CA HIS A 247 20.50 3.83 -5.41
C HIS A 247 19.78 5.17 -5.28
N LYS A 248 20.34 6.27 -5.80
CA LYS A 248 19.69 7.59 -5.78
C LYS A 248 18.31 7.57 -6.42
N ASN A 249 18.20 6.92 -7.58
CA ASN A 249 17.03 7.02 -8.44
C ASN A 249 15.91 6.04 -8.05
N LEU A 250 16.19 5.09 -7.15
CA LEU A 250 15.18 4.27 -6.46
C LEU A 250 14.36 5.05 -5.42
N TYR A 251 14.65 6.33 -5.22
CA TYR A 251 13.90 7.24 -4.36
C TYR A 251 13.38 8.43 -5.17
N PRO A 252 12.30 9.10 -4.71
CA PRO A 252 11.83 10.34 -5.31
C PRO A 252 12.92 11.42 -5.32
N GLU A 253 12.83 12.34 -6.28
CA GLU A 253 13.74 13.47 -6.35
C GLU A 253 13.68 14.32 -5.08
N GLY A 254 14.86 14.66 -4.53
CA GLY A 254 14.97 15.42 -3.27
C GLY A 254 14.64 14.62 -2.01
N PHE A 255 14.45 13.30 -2.09
CA PHE A 255 14.24 12.47 -0.91
C PHE A 255 15.46 12.47 0.01
N PHE A 256 15.24 12.70 1.30
CA PHE A 256 16.19 12.48 2.38
C PHE A 256 15.41 12.16 3.66
N GLN A 257 16.04 11.49 4.62
CA GLN A 257 15.45 11.29 5.93
C GLN A 257 16.17 12.12 6.98
N LYS A 258 15.40 12.71 7.88
CA LYS A 258 15.89 13.49 9.02
C LYS A 258 15.62 12.76 10.34
N PHE A 259 16.46 13.03 11.34
CA PHE A 259 16.23 12.68 12.73
C PHE A 259 16.50 13.91 13.60
N LYS A 260 16.05 13.88 14.85
CA LYS A 260 16.44 14.85 15.87
C LYS A 260 17.43 14.20 16.81
N ASP A 261 18.57 14.84 17.02
CA ASP A 261 19.55 14.38 18.01
C ASP A 261 19.09 14.68 19.45
N GLU A 262 19.92 14.34 20.43
CA GLU A 262 19.65 14.57 21.86
C GLU A 262 19.44 16.06 22.19
N GLU A 263 19.94 16.96 21.34
CA GLU A 263 19.80 18.42 21.43
C GLU A 263 18.60 18.96 20.64
N TRP A 264 17.75 18.07 20.12
CA TRP A 264 16.59 18.39 19.27
C TRP A 264 16.93 19.06 17.93
N ILE A 265 18.19 18.99 17.50
CA ILE A 265 18.63 19.56 16.22
C ILE A 265 18.29 18.56 15.11
N GLU A 266 17.61 19.06 14.06
CA GLU A 266 17.35 18.24 12.87
C GLU A 266 18.64 17.96 12.10
N ARG A 267 18.97 16.68 11.94
CA ARG A 267 20.09 16.22 11.12
C ARG A 267 19.60 15.26 10.05
N VAL A 268 20.24 15.27 8.89
CA VAL A 268 20.01 14.27 7.83
C VAL A 268 20.84 13.03 8.19
N TRP A 269 20.21 11.87 8.16
CA TRP A 269 20.89 10.58 8.46
C TRP A 269 20.83 9.59 7.30
N MET A 270 19.99 9.87 6.30
CA MET A 270 19.94 9.11 5.08
C MET A 270 19.80 10.06 3.89
N MET A 271 20.78 9.95 3.00
CA MET A 271 20.77 10.61 1.70
C MET A 271 20.94 9.54 0.62
N PRO A 272 20.00 9.41 -0.33
CA PRO A 272 20.15 8.48 -1.44
C PRO A 272 21.44 8.79 -2.21
N TRP A 273 22.34 7.83 -2.39
CA TRP A 273 23.66 7.87 -3.09
C TRP A 273 24.83 7.88 -2.10
N GLU A 274 24.63 8.32 -0.87
CA GLU A 274 25.67 8.37 0.14
C GLU A 274 25.79 7.05 0.89
N TYR A 275 27.02 6.67 1.20
CA TYR A 275 27.25 5.54 2.08
C TYR A 275 26.82 5.89 3.50
N ARG A 276 26.33 4.89 4.23
CA ARG A 276 25.90 5.09 5.61
C ARG A 276 27.09 5.43 6.51
N GLU A 277 26.85 6.32 7.46
CA GLU A 277 27.82 6.72 8.49
C GLU A 277 27.58 6.00 9.82
N ILE A 278 26.51 5.21 9.92
CA ILE A 278 26.12 4.49 11.14
C ILE A 278 26.27 2.98 10.97
N VAL A 279 26.46 2.29 12.10
CA VAL A 279 26.46 0.83 12.16
C VAL A 279 25.02 0.32 12.05
N LEU A 280 24.80 -0.67 11.17
CA LEU A 280 23.52 -1.34 11.01
C LEU A 280 23.64 -2.81 11.42
N ILE A 281 22.54 -3.37 11.89
CA ILE A 281 22.40 -4.78 12.28
C ILE A 281 21.47 -5.46 11.29
N SER A 282 21.80 -6.67 10.85
CA SER A 282 20.91 -7.44 9.98
C SER A 282 19.71 -7.95 10.77
N ASN A 283 18.50 -7.66 10.30
CA ASN A 283 17.27 -8.26 10.81
C ASN A 283 16.92 -9.60 10.11
N ASP A 284 17.61 -9.90 9.01
CA ASP A 284 17.27 -11.02 8.12
C ASP A 284 18.23 -12.22 8.26
N ASN A 285 19.38 -12.02 8.89
CA ASN A 285 20.32 -13.08 9.21
C ASN A 285 20.07 -13.64 10.62
N GLN A 286 20.12 -14.96 10.80
CA GLN A 286 19.84 -15.65 12.06
C GLN A 286 20.80 -15.26 13.19
N ASN A 287 21.99 -14.77 12.86
CA ASN A 287 22.99 -14.36 13.84
C ASN A 287 22.87 -12.89 14.28
N ASN A 288 21.94 -12.10 13.72
CA ASN A 288 21.87 -10.64 13.92
C ASN A 288 23.26 -9.97 13.76
N ASP A 289 24.01 -10.39 12.75
CA ASP A 289 25.37 -9.91 12.56
C ASP A 289 25.39 -8.40 12.24
N ILE A 290 26.40 -7.73 12.78
CA ILE A 290 26.69 -6.33 12.50
C ILE A 290 27.24 -6.24 11.07
N TYR A 291 26.61 -5.44 10.21
CA TYR A 291 27.13 -5.15 8.88
C TYR A 291 28.50 -4.45 8.97
N LEU A 292 29.25 -4.42 7.86
CA LEU A 292 30.59 -3.82 7.82
C LEU A 292 30.62 -2.42 8.47
N LYS A 293 31.65 -2.11 9.27
CA LYS A 293 31.74 -0.79 9.91
C LYS A 293 31.83 0.34 8.87
N PRO A 294 31.17 1.50 9.10
CA PRO A 294 31.11 2.61 8.14
C PRO A 294 32.45 3.08 7.58
N ASP A 295 33.46 3.18 8.44
CA ASP A 295 34.82 3.60 8.12
C ASP A 295 35.51 2.70 7.07
N ARG A 296 35.03 1.46 6.90
CA ARG A 296 35.58 0.50 5.93
C ARG A 296 34.76 0.36 4.65
N ILE A 297 33.56 0.96 4.57
CA ILE A 297 32.65 0.76 3.42
C ILE A 297 33.33 1.18 2.12
N LYS A 298 33.97 2.35 2.08
CA LYS A 298 34.59 2.88 0.87
C LYS A 298 35.68 1.96 0.31
N ASP A 299 36.57 1.48 1.18
CA ASP A 299 37.66 0.58 0.77
C ASP A 299 37.13 -0.77 0.29
N TRP A 300 36.12 -1.32 0.96
CA TRP A 300 35.52 -2.60 0.59
C TRP A 300 34.68 -2.51 -0.68
N MET A 301 33.97 -1.40 -0.91
CA MET A 301 33.28 -1.16 -2.18
C MET A 301 34.26 -1.04 -3.34
N ARG A 302 35.43 -0.42 -3.14
CA ARG A 302 36.49 -0.41 -4.16
C ARG A 302 37.00 -1.83 -4.44
N GLN A 303 37.32 -2.60 -3.40
CA GLN A 303 37.78 -3.99 -3.55
C GLN A 303 36.73 -4.88 -4.22
N LEU A 304 35.45 -4.70 -3.87
CA LEU A 304 34.32 -5.39 -4.47
C LEU A 304 34.29 -5.19 -6.00
N LEU A 305 34.42 -3.93 -6.44
CA LEU A 305 34.42 -3.56 -7.86
C LEU A 305 35.68 -4.08 -8.58
N GLU A 306 36.85 -3.98 -7.95
CA GLU A 306 38.10 -4.54 -8.48
C GLU A 306 38.02 -6.05 -8.66
N ASN A 307 37.49 -6.78 -7.67
CA ASN A 307 37.30 -8.22 -7.72
C ASN A 307 36.35 -8.63 -8.84
N TYR A 308 35.23 -7.90 -9.02
CA TYR A 308 34.30 -8.15 -10.11
C TYR A 308 34.98 -7.93 -11.48
N ASN A 309 35.63 -6.77 -11.68
CA ASN A 309 36.21 -6.39 -12.96
C ASN A 309 37.40 -7.28 -13.37
N ASN A 310 38.11 -7.88 -12.41
CA ASN A 310 39.27 -8.74 -12.67
C ASN A 310 38.91 -10.24 -12.75
N ASN A 311 37.68 -10.63 -12.46
CA ASN A 311 37.28 -12.04 -12.47
C ASN A 311 36.95 -12.52 -13.89
N SER A 312 37.58 -13.61 -14.32
CA SER A 312 37.42 -14.18 -15.66
C SER A 312 36.12 -14.98 -15.83
N ILE A 313 35.48 -15.41 -14.73
CA ILE A 313 34.25 -16.22 -14.75
C ILE A 313 33.07 -15.32 -14.39
N ILE A 314 32.41 -14.79 -15.41
CA ILE A 314 31.40 -13.73 -15.24
C ILE A 314 30.25 -14.09 -14.31
N LYS A 315 29.71 -15.32 -14.37
CA LYS A 315 28.61 -15.75 -13.50
C LYS A 315 29.01 -15.75 -12.03
N GLU A 316 30.21 -16.25 -11.74
CA GLU A 316 30.76 -16.27 -10.39
C GLU A 316 31.04 -14.85 -9.91
N ALA A 317 31.61 -14.01 -10.77
CA ALA A 317 31.87 -12.60 -10.49
C ALA A 317 30.60 -11.87 -10.04
N ILE A 318 29.48 -12.06 -10.75
CA ILE A 318 28.20 -11.42 -10.41
C ILE A 318 27.65 -11.95 -9.09
N ILE A 319 27.76 -13.25 -8.82
CA ILE A 319 27.24 -13.85 -7.57
C ILE A 319 28.10 -13.41 -6.38
N TYR A 320 29.42 -13.38 -6.51
CA TYR A 320 30.29 -12.86 -5.45
C TYR A 320 30.08 -11.37 -5.22
N LEU A 321 29.89 -10.59 -6.29
CA LEU A 321 29.51 -9.18 -6.19
C LEU A 321 28.24 -9.02 -5.34
N LEU A 322 27.20 -9.81 -5.62
CA LEU A 322 25.94 -9.81 -4.88
C LEU A 322 26.15 -10.13 -3.40
N VAL A 323 26.83 -11.23 -3.10
CA VAL A 323 27.08 -11.72 -1.73
C VAL A 323 27.87 -10.69 -0.93
N ASP A 324 28.99 -10.21 -1.47
CA ASP A 324 29.86 -9.28 -0.76
C ASP A 324 29.18 -7.90 -0.60
N PHE A 325 28.35 -7.48 -1.56
CA PHE A 325 27.53 -6.27 -1.42
C PHE A 325 26.54 -6.37 -0.25
N PHE A 326 25.92 -7.53 -0.03
CA PHE A 326 25.02 -7.74 1.12
C PHE A 326 25.74 -7.65 2.47
N ILE A 327 27.00 -8.09 2.53
CA ILE A 327 27.84 -8.01 3.74
C ILE A 327 28.32 -6.57 3.99
N ILE A 328 28.74 -5.88 2.93
CA ILE A 328 29.15 -4.47 3.02
C ILE A 328 27.95 -3.61 3.46
N HIS A 329 26.78 -3.85 2.85
CA HIS A 329 25.54 -3.12 3.10
C HIS A 329 25.78 -1.60 3.06
N PRO A 330 26.23 -1.04 1.93
CA PRO A 330 26.84 0.28 1.88
C PRO A 330 25.88 1.43 2.14
N PHE A 331 24.59 1.26 1.83
CA PHE A 331 23.58 2.30 1.98
C PHE A 331 22.76 2.12 3.26
N TRP A 332 22.01 3.16 3.62
CA TRP A 332 21.13 3.14 4.78
C TRP A 332 19.90 2.24 4.58
N ASP A 333 19.30 2.27 3.39
CA ASP A 333 18.20 1.43 2.94
C ASP A 333 18.37 1.12 1.44
N GLY A 334 17.59 0.20 0.88
CA GLY A 334 17.57 -0.05 -0.56
C GLY A 334 18.68 -0.97 -1.07
N ASN A 335 19.57 -1.45 -0.20
CA ASN A 335 20.68 -2.34 -0.57
C ASN A 335 20.20 -3.57 -1.35
N GLY A 336 19.15 -4.24 -0.90
CA GLY A 336 18.59 -5.40 -1.62
C GLY A 336 18.16 -5.05 -3.04
N ARG A 337 17.38 -3.96 -3.22
CA ARG A 337 16.92 -3.51 -4.55
C ARG A 337 18.07 -3.20 -5.49
N VAL A 338 19.08 -2.46 -4.99
CA VAL A 338 20.30 -2.17 -5.75
C VAL A 338 20.99 -3.46 -6.17
N ALA A 339 21.17 -4.40 -5.23
CA ALA A 339 21.92 -5.62 -5.47
C ALA A 339 21.22 -6.55 -6.48
N TYR A 340 19.90 -6.73 -6.37
CA TYR A 340 19.13 -7.57 -7.28
C TYR A 340 19.04 -6.95 -8.69
N ILE A 341 18.71 -5.66 -8.80
CA ILE A 341 18.67 -4.97 -10.10
C ILE A 341 20.04 -5.02 -10.76
N LEU A 342 21.10 -4.71 -10.02
CA LEU A 342 22.46 -4.72 -10.54
C LEU A 342 22.87 -6.11 -11.02
N ALA A 343 22.59 -7.17 -10.25
CA ALA A 343 22.88 -8.54 -10.65
C ALA A 343 22.19 -8.91 -11.97
N ASP A 344 20.87 -8.69 -12.06
CA ASP A 344 20.12 -9.03 -13.28
C ASP A 344 20.56 -8.20 -14.49
N LEU A 345 20.88 -6.91 -14.30
CA LEU A 345 21.44 -6.07 -15.36
C LEU A 345 22.82 -6.56 -15.82
N LEU A 346 23.68 -7.04 -14.91
CA LEU A 346 24.98 -7.61 -15.26
C LEU A 346 24.83 -8.92 -16.03
N PHE A 347 23.84 -9.76 -15.68
CA PHE A 347 23.49 -10.94 -16.47
C PHE A 347 23.08 -10.53 -17.89
N LEU A 348 22.15 -9.57 -18.04
CA LEU A 348 21.73 -9.06 -19.35
C LEU A 348 22.88 -8.49 -20.17
N LYS A 349 23.71 -7.63 -19.57
CA LYS A 349 24.86 -7.01 -20.23
C LYS A 349 25.82 -8.05 -20.81
N ASN A 350 25.95 -9.19 -20.14
CA ASN A 350 26.78 -10.31 -20.55
C ASN A 350 26.03 -11.38 -21.37
N LYS A 351 24.84 -11.05 -21.91
CA LYS A 351 24.02 -11.94 -22.74
C LYS A 351 23.60 -13.23 -22.02
N LEU A 352 23.41 -13.15 -20.72
CA LEU A 352 22.89 -14.22 -19.88
C LEU A 352 21.45 -13.90 -19.46
N GLU A 353 20.68 -14.94 -19.18
CA GLU A 353 19.31 -14.76 -18.69
C GLU A 353 19.31 -14.22 -17.25
N PRO A 354 18.49 -13.20 -16.93
CA PRO A 354 18.30 -12.74 -15.57
C PRO A 354 17.91 -13.87 -14.62
N LEU A 355 18.29 -13.70 -13.36
CA LEU A 355 17.97 -14.63 -12.29
C LEU A 355 16.62 -14.29 -11.64
N TYR A 356 16.21 -13.01 -11.67
CA TYR A 356 15.00 -12.51 -11.01
C TYR A 356 14.97 -12.86 -9.51
N LEU A 357 16.13 -12.67 -8.85
CA LEU A 357 16.37 -13.12 -7.47
C LEU A 357 15.38 -12.57 -6.45
N TRP A 358 14.82 -11.38 -6.67
CA TRP A 358 13.77 -10.84 -5.81
C TRP A 358 12.57 -11.79 -5.70
N LYS A 359 12.03 -12.28 -6.82
CA LYS A 359 10.88 -13.20 -6.85
C LYS A 359 11.24 -14.55 -6.22
N ILE A 360 12.40 -15.09 -6.57
CA ILE A 360 12.90 -16.36 -6.03
C ILE A 360 13.04 -16.29 -4.50
N LYS A 361 13.61 -15.19 -3.98
CA LYS A 361 13.79 -14.95 -2.54
C LYS A 361 12.45 -14.90 -1.80
N GLU A 362 11.40 -14.32 -2.37
CA GLU A 362 10.09 -14.22 -1.70
C GLU A 362 9.49 -15.60 -1.39
N ASN A 363 9.87 -16.65 -2.12
CA ASN A 363 9.43 -18.02 -1.85
C ASN A 363 10.07 -18.64 -0.59
N ASP A 364 11.33 -18.29 -0.27
CA ASP A 364 12.02 -18.73 0.95
C ASP A 364 13.13 -17.74 1.36
N LYS A 365 12.71 -16.67 2.02
CA LYS A 365 13.60 -15.61 2.48
C LYS A 365 14.71 -16.14 3.40
N LYS A 366 14.38 -17.04 4.33
CA LYS A 366 15.33 -17.56 5.31
C LYS A 366 16.36 -18.46 4.66
N GLY A 367 15.92 -19.35 3.76
CA GLY A 367 16.81 -20.21 2.97
C GLY A 367 17.76 -19.40 2.10
N PHE A 368 17.27 -18.33 1.46
CA PHE A 368 18.08 -17.45 0.63
C PHE A 368 19.25 -16.82 1.41
N TYR A 369 19.01 -16.22 2.58
CA TYR A 369 20.08 -15.61 3.37
C TYR A 369 21.07 -16.64 3.91
N LYS A 370 20.61 -17.84 4.31
CA LYS A 370 21.49 -18.94 4.73
C LYS A 370 22.47 -19.34 3.61
N ILE A 371 22.00 -19.34 2.36
CA ILE A 371 22.84 -19.65 1.21
C ILE A 371 23.86 -18.54 0.96
N LEU A 372 23.47 -17.27 1.08
CA LEU A 372 24.43 -16.15 0.96
C LEU A 372 25.56 -16.26 1.99
N ASP A 373 25.24 -16.62 3.24
CA ASP A 373 26.25 -16.83 4.29
C ASP A 373 27.17 -18.01 3.97
N GLU A 374 26.63 -19.10 3.44
CA GLU A 374 27.42 -20.25 2.99
C GLU A 374 28.39 -19.88 1.87
N ILE A 375 27.93 -19.12 0.86
CA ILE A 375 28.77 -18.63 -0.24
C ILE A 375 29.85 -17.69 0.31
N TYR A 376 29.49 -16.80 1.23
CA TYR A 376 30.46 -15.88 1.82
C TYR A 376 31.59 -16.64 2.54
N ALA A 377 31.24 -17.67 3.31
CA ALA A 377 32.18 -18.48 4.07
C ALA A 377 33.02 -19.44 3.21
N THR A 378 32.42 -20.04 2.18
CA THR A 378 33.04 -21.17 1.44
C THR A 378 33.42 -20.85 0.00
N ARG A 379 32.86 -19.78 -0.56
CA ARG A 379 32.89 -19.44 -2.00
C ARG A 379 32.41 -20.57 -2.91
N ARG A 380 31.58 -21.49 -2.39
CA ARG A 380 30.93 -22.55 -3.19
C ARG A 380 29.55 -22.09 -3.63
N LEU A 381 29.20 -22.37 -4.89
CA LEU A 381 27.95 -21.90 -5.50
C LEU A 381 26.89 -22.99 -5.73
N HIS A 382 27.19 -24.26 -5.40
CA HIS A 382 26.30 -25.38 -5.72
C HIS A 382 24.90 -25.18 -5.13
N SER A 383 24.81 -24.91 -3.82
CA SER A 383 23.55 -24.70 -3.11
C SER A 383 22.79 -23.45 -3.57
N PHE A 384 23.47 -22.48 -4.17
CA PHE A 384 22.84 -21.30 -4.77
C PHE A 384 22.10 -21.65 -6.05
N TYR A 385 22.73 -22.42 -6.94
CA TYR A 385 22.08 -22.85 -8.17
C TYR A 385 20.93 -23.82 -7.89
N ASP A 386 21.08 -24.75 -6.95
CA ASP A 386 20.00 -25.66 -6.53
C ASP A 386 18.79 -24.88 -6.00
N PHE A 387 19.03 -23.81 -5.24
CA PHE A 387 17.96 -22.95 -4.72
C PHE A 387 17.25 -22.18 -5.84
N ILE A 388 18.00 -21.61 -6.78
CA ILE A 388 17.41 -20.93 -7.94
C ILE A 388 16.56 -21.92 -8.73
N GLU A 389 17.08 -23.10 -9.06
CA GLU A 389 16.35 -24.10 -9.84
C GLU A 389 15.05 -24.55 -9.14
N LYS A 390 15.12 -24.80 -7.83
CA LYS A 390 13.97 -25.18 -7.01
C LYS A 390 12.81 -24.18 -7.09
N TYR A 391 13.10 -22.88 -7.08
CA TYR A 391 12.07 -21.84 -7.01
C TYR A 391 11.73 -21.21 -8.35
N LYS A 392 12.62 -21.31 -9.36
CA LYS A 392 12.35 -20.87 -10.73
C LYS A 392 11.27 -21.71 -11.43
N LEU A 393 11.10 -22.98 -11.02
CA LEU A 393 10.08 -23.89 -11.57
C LEU A 393 8.66 -23.66 -11.03
N ASN A 394 8.50 -22.94 -9.92
CA ASN A 394 7.20 -22.69 -9.28
C ASN A 394 6.54 -21.39 -9.73
N ASP A 395 7.21 -20.59 -10.56
CA ASP A 395 6.70 -19.32 -11.13
C ASP A 395 5.99 -19.52 -12.50
N ASN A 396 5.89 -20.76 -13.01
CA ASN A 396 5.21 -21.12 -14.26
C ASN A 396 3.75 -21.57 -14.07
#